data_AF-A0A8S7BU73-F1
#
_entry.id   AF-A0A8S7BU73-F1
#
_cell.length_a   1.000
_cell.length_b   1.000
_cell.length_c   1.000
_cell.angle_alpha   90.00
_cell.angle_beta   90.00
_cell.angle_gamma   90.00
#
_symmetry.space_group_name_H-M   'P 1'
#
loop_
_entity.id
_entity.type
_entity.pdbx_description
1 polymer ?
#
loop_
_entity_poly.entity_id
_entity_poly.type
_entity_poly.pdbx_seq_one_letter_code
_entity_poly.pdbx_strand_id
1 'polypeptide(L)' 'MVTFETVMEIKILHKQGMSSRAIARELGISRNTVKRY' A
#
# COMPACT_ATOMS: atom_id res chain seq x y z
N MET A 1 -5.03 12.52 -2.29
CA MET A 1 -5.67 11.75 -3.38
C MET A 1 -4.79 10.53 -3.63
N VAL A 2 -5.35 9.32 -3.70
CA VAL A 2 -4.57 8.12 -4.02
C VAL A 2 -4.55 7.98 -5.54
N THR A 3 -3.37 7.80 -6.14
CA THR A 3 -3.22 7.65 -7.60
C THR A 3 -3.31 6.18 -7.98
N PHE A 4 -3.56 5.91 -9.26
CA PHE A 4 -3.55 4.53 -9.78
C PHE A 4 -2.19 3.85 -9.55
N GLU A 5 -1.10 4.61 -9.67
CA GLU A 5 0.26 4.15 -9.39
C GLU A 5 0.39 3.68 -7.93
N THR A 6 -0.07 4.48 -6.95
CA THR A 6 0.00 4.08 -5.54
C THR A 6 -0.84 2.84 -5.25
N VAL A 7 -2.01 2.69 -5.87
CA VAL A 7 -2.83 1.47 -5.75
C VAL A 7 -2.09 0.26 -6.32
N MET A 8 -1.43 0.42 -7.46
CA MET A 8 -0.72 -0.68 -8.09
C MET A 8 0.52 -1.09 -7.30
N GLU A 9 1.20 -0.12 -6.73
CA GLU A 9 2.34 -0.33 -5.83
C GLU A 9 1.91 -1.09 -4.57
N ILE A 10 0.81 -0.69 -3.91
CA ILE A 10 0.23 -1.43 -2.78
C ILE A 10 -0.01 -2.91 -3.15
N LYS A 11 -0.60 -3.18 -4.32
CA LYS A 11 -0.88 -4.56 -4.78
C LYS A 11 0.39 -5.36 -5.05
N ILE A 12 1.42 -4.74 -5.63
CA ILE A 12 2.71 -5.40 -5.89
C ILE A 12 3.37 -5.78 -4.55
N LEU A 13 3.42 -4.85 -3.60
CA LEU A 13 4.02 -5.08 -2.28
C LEU A 13 3.25 -6.14 -1.48
N HIS A 14 1.92 -6.19 -1.61
CA HIS A 14 1.12 -7.29 -1.06
C HIS A 14 1.47 -8.65 -1.67
N LYS A 15 1.65 -8.73 -3.01
CA LYS A 15 2.08 -9.96 -3.69
C LYS A 15 3.47 -10.42 -3.27
N GLN A 16 4.34 -9.50 -2.85
CA GLN A 16 5.65 -9.80 -2.28
C GLN A 16 5.58 -10.28 -0.82
N GLY A 17 4.38 -10.35 -0.23
CA GLY A 17 4.17 -10.85 1.13
C GLY A 17 4.30 -9.79 2.22
N MET A 18 4.38 -8.50 1.86
CA MET A 18 4.48 -7.45 2.88
C MET A 18 3.16 -7.23 3.63
N SER A 19 3.29 -6.97 4.93
CA SER A 19 2.16 -6.60 5.78
C SER A 19 1.68 -5.18 5.46
N SER A 20 0.39 -4.91 5.64
CA SER A 20 -0.15 -3.56 5.42
C SER A 20 0.51 -2.48 6.28
N ARG A 21 1.10 -2.84 7.44
CA ARG A 21 1.87 -1.92 8.28
C ARG A 21 3.23 -1.59 7.67
N ALA A 22 3.90 -2.55 7.03
CA ALA A 22 5.16 -2.31 6.31
C ALA A 22 4.90 -1.42 5.09
N ILE A 23 3.90 -1.76 4.27
CA ILE A 23 3.51 -1.00 3.08
C ILE A 23 3.14 0.45 3.42
N ALA A 24 2.38 0.66 4.50
CA ALA A 24 2.03 2.00 4.95
C ALA A 24 3.25 2.86 5.31
N ARG A 25 4.29 2.26 5.91
CA ARG A 25 5.54 2.96 6.21
C ARG A 25 6.35 3.23 4.94
N GLU A 26 6.44 2.25 4.06
CA GLU A 26 7.19 2.34 2.80
C GLU A 26 6.64 3.46 1.90
N LEU A 27 5.32 3.50 1.73
CA LEU A 27 4.66 4.45 0.84
C LEU A 27 4.30 5.78 1.52
N GLY A 28 4.55 5.93 2.83
CA GLY A 28 4.21 7.14 3.58
C GLY A 28 2.70 7.43 3.66
N ILE A 29 1.86 6.39 3.59
CA ILE A 29 0.39 6.51 3.59
C ILE A 29 -0.24 5.89 4.83
N SER A 30 -1.51 6.21 5.09
CA SER A 30 -2.23 5.60 6.22
C SER A 30 -2.45 4.10 6.00
N ARG A 31 -2.41 3.31 7.07
CA ARG A 31 -2.77 1.88 7.03
C ARG A 31 -4.19 1.63 6.52
N ASN A 32 -5.11 2.58 6.73
CA ASN A 32 -6.48 2.49 6.23
C ASN A 32 -6.53 2.61 4.71
N THR A 33 -5.64 3.42 4.12
CA THR A 33 -5.46 3.52 2.68
C THR A 33 -4.97 2.20 2.11
N VAL A 34 -3.95 1.59 2.72
CA VAL A 34 -3.44 0.27 2.31
C VAL A 34 -4.49 -0.81 2.46
N LYS A 35 -5.31 -0.80 3.52
CA LYS A 35 -6.38 -1.80 3.70
C LYS A 35 -7.49 -1.67 2.65
N ARG A 36 -7.68 -0.47 2.11
CA ARG A 36 -8.76 -0.18 1.15
C ARG A 36 -8.41 -0.58 -0.29
N TYR A 37 -7.13 -0.64 -0.64
CA TYR A 37 -6.64 -0.74 -2.03
C TYR A 37 -5.67 -1.90 -2.22
#